data_AF-A0A3L7YI38-F1
#
_entry.id   AF-A0A3L7YI38-F1
#
_cell.length_a   1.000
_cell.length_b   1.000
_cell.length_c   1.000
_cell.angle_alpha   90.00
_cell.angle_beta   90.00
_cell.angle_gamma   90.00
#
_symmetry.space_group_name_H-M   'P 1'
#
loop_
_entity.id
_entity.type
_entity.pdbx_description
1 polymer ?
#
loop_
_entity_poly.entity_id
_entity_poly.type
_entity_poly.pdbx_seq_one_letter_code
_entity_poly.pdbx_strand_id
1 'polypeptide(L)'
;MSYASQRIRPSSEGLTNPRDWGTRGMADETLAPLPMNGESRGGTDARSQMASQPIGEWGSNGRHSRAARRQRSASTGSGRRASRSAAATLPALAHADALDELRFIRNTMEAAGSFTSVPGWATAWIGASAIVTALVASAQPTSDRWLAAWLIEATLAGVVGVLAVARKARRTGLAVTAGPNRRFASSFTPAMVSGAILTAVLWWHGLTAFLPGTWLLAFGTGVTAGGASSVRPVRVVGITLMALGALAFVVPQTWADAVLAVGFGGLLAGFGVIIARRHGG
;
A
#
# COMPACT_ATOMS: atom_id res chain seq x y z
N MET A 1 -11.42 30.31 50.12
CA MET A 1 -11.76 31.17 48.95
C MET A 1 -11.27 30.41 47.71
N SER A 2 -12.02 29.57 46.99
CA SER A 2 -13.36 29.63 46.35
C SER A 2 -13.54 30.81 45.39
N TYR A 3 -13.52 30.54 44.08
CA TYR A 3 -14.45 30.93 42.99
C TYR A 3 -13.87 30.41 41.66
N ALA A 4 -14.47 29.35 41.08
CA ALA A 4 -15.36 29.38 39.91
C ALA A 4 -14.62 29.16 38.57
N SER A 5 -14.64 27.95 37.99
CA SER A 5 -15.69 27.37 37.13
C SER A 5 -15.87 28.06 35.77
N GLN A 6 -15.20 27.56 34.74
CA GLN A 6 -15.70 27.68 33.35
C GLN A 6 -15.54 26.33 32.63
N ARG A 7 -16.67 25.64 32.50
CA ARG A 7 -16.89 24.55 31.54
C ARG A 7 -17.02 25.18 30.16
N ILE A 8 -16.27 24.72 29.17
CA ILE A 8 -16.65 24.85 27.77
C ILE A 8 -17.12 23.47 27.31
N ARG A 9 -18.42 23.37 27.01
CA ARG A 9 -19.09 22.19 26.45
C ARG A 9 -18.65 21.96 25.00
N PRO A 10 -18.73 20.72 24.49
CA PRO A 10 -18.51 20.43 23.08
C PRO A 10 -19.71 20.92 22.26
N SER A 11 -19.47 21.74 21.24
CA SER A 11 -20.49 22.06 20.23
C SER A 11 -20.54 20.94 19.19
N SER A 12 -21.17 19.83 19.56
CA SER A 12 -21.64 18.81 18.61
C SER A 12 -23.14 18.98 18.45
N GLU A 13 -23.58 19.89 17.58
CA GLU A 13 -24.98 19.97 17.14
C GLU A 13 -25.04 20.75 15.82
N GLY A 14 -25.52 20.08 14.76
CA GLY A 14 -26.11 20.77 13.59
C GLY A 14 -25.26 20.91 12.32
N LEU A 15 -24.65 19.84 11.80
CA LEU A 15 -24.20 19.80 10.40
C LEU A 15 -24.77 18.56 9.68
N THR A 16 -26.09 18.45 9.61
CA THR A 16 -26.77 17.30 8.98
C THR A 16 -27.82 17.66 7.94
N ASN A 17 -27.92 18.92 7.47
CA ASN A 17 -28.89 19.26 6.43
C ASN A 17 -28.27 19.95 5.19
N PRO A 18 -28.21 19.27 4.03
CA PRO A 18 -27.73 19.83 2.76
C PRO A 18 -28.59 20.96 2.17
N ARG A 19 -29.73 21.32 2.78
CA ARG A 19 -30.66 22.32 2.26
C ARG A 19 -30.39 23.77 2.69
N ASP A 20 -29.45 23.99 3.61
CA ASP A 20 -29.15 25.35 4.15
C ASP A 20 -28.12 26.14 3.32
N TRP A 21 -27.63 25.57 2.22
CA TRP A 21 -26.63 26.20 1.35
C TRP A 21 -27.23 27.22 0.36
N GLY A 22 -28.56 27.29 0.23
CA GLY A 22 -29.25 27.99 -0.86
C GLY A 22 -29.88 29.35 -0.55
N THR A 23 -29.81 29.86 0.69
CA THR A 23 -30.66 31.00 1.13
C THR A 23 -29.94 32.17 1.80
N ARG A 24 -28.61 32.33 1.60
CA ARG A 24 -27.96 33.63 1.86
C ARG A 24 -27.56 34.32 0.56
N GLY A 25 -28.50 35.11 0.03
CA GLY A 25 -28.21 36.21 -0.90
C GLY A 25 -27.27 37.23 -0.23
N MET A 26 -26.37 37.88 -0.95
CA MET A 26 -26.66 38.97 -1.89
C MET A 26 -27.38 40.14 -1.20
N ALA A 27 -26.71 40.77 -0.23
CA ALA A 27 -26.80 42.19 0.13
C ALA A 27 -25.80 42.49 1.26
N ASP A 28 -25.16 43.66 1.17
CA ASP A 28 -24.17 44.24 2.10
C ASP A 28 -22.76 43.64 2.13
N GLU A 29 -21.88 44.21 1.31
CA GLU A 29 -20.62 44.76 1.85
C GLU A 29 -20.12 45.91 0.96
N THR A 30 -20.27 47.11 1.50
CA THR A 30 -19.75 48.40 1.05
C THR A 30 -18.25 48.37 0.79
N LEU A 31 -17.87 48.91 -0.38
CA LEU A 31 -16.50 49.25 -0.78
C LEU A 31 -15.75 50.05 0.30
N ALA A 32 -14.61 49.53 0.75
CA ALA A 32 -13.57 50.31 1.43
C ALA A 32 -12.26 50.23 0.61
N PRO A 33 -11.66 51.37 0.20
CA PRO A 33 -10.44 51.35 -0.61
C PRO A 33 -9.20 51.13 0.28
N LEU A 34 -8.36 50.17 -0.10
CA LEU A 34 -7.04 49.97 0.50
C LEU A 34 -6.05 51.05 -0.02
N PRO A 35 -5.29 51.72 0.85
CA PRO A 35 -4.36 52.78 0.45
C PRO A 35 -3.12 52.21 -0.26
N MET A 36 -2.74 52.90 -1.34
CA MET A 36 -1.50 52.70 -2.09
C MET A 36 -0.35 53.54 -1.49
N ASN A 37 0.79 52.86 -1.32
CA ASN A 37 2.18 53.33 -1.33
C ASN A 37 2.73 54.27 -0.23
N GLY A 38 3.88 53.87 0.31
CA GLY A 38 4.83 54.73 1.00
C GLY A 38 5.98 54.00 1.73
N GLU A 39 7.13 53.89 1.04
CA GLU A 39 8.50 53.83 1.59
C GLU A 39 9.21 52.49 1.90
N SER A 40 10.03 52.11 0.92
CA SER A 40 11.45 51.69 0.89
C SER A 40 12.28 51.61 2.19
N ARG A 41 12.90 50.43 2.40
CA ARG A 41 14.26 50.15 2.96
C ARG A 41 14.43 48.62 2.93
N GLY A 42 15.23 47.96 2.09
CA GLY A 42 16.64 48.14 1.77
C GLY A 42 17.38 46.88 2.25
N GLY A 43 17.84 46.01 1.35
CA GLY A 43 18.64 44.82 1.73
C GLY A 43 18.66 43.65 0.73
N THR A 44 19.41 43.81 -0.35
CA THR A 44 20.28 42.80 -1.02
C THR A 44 19.79 41.36 -1.25
N ASP A 45 19.56 41.07 -2.54
CA ASP A 45 19.88 39.85 -3.31
C ASP A 45 20.34 38.58 -2.58
N ALA A 46 19.49 37.56 -2.60
CA ALA A 46 19.90 36.15 -2.46
C ALA A 46 19.04 35.16 -3.29
N ARG A 47 18.07 35.63 -4.09
CA ARG A 47 17.18 34.75 -4.89
C ARG A 47 17.43 34.77 -6.40
N SER A 48 18.34 35.60 -6.86
CA SER A 48 18.71 35.76 -8.27
C SER A 48 19.85 34.82 -8.73
N GLN A 49 20.43 33.99 -7.85
CA GLN A 49 21.57 33.11 -8.19
C GLN A 49 21.27 31.61 -8.33
N MET A 50 20.03 31.13 -8.15
CA MET A 50 19.73 29.68 -8.15
C MET A 50 18.97 29.16 -9.38
N ALA A 51 18.93 29.93 -10.47
CA ALA A 51 18.21 29.57 -11.71
C ALA A 51 19.12 29.37 -12.94
N SER A 52 20.41 29.08 -12.74
CA SER A 52 21.34 28.78 -13.82
C SER A 52 22.34 27.70 -13.42
N GLN A 53 21.91 26.44 -13.44
CA GLN A 53 22.82 25.30 -13.59
C GLN A 53 22.36 24.42 -14.76
N PRO A 54 23.22 24.18 -15.77
CA PRO A 54 22.92 23.22 -16.82
C PRO A 54 23.15 21.79 -16.30
N ILE A 55 22.13 20.95 -16.37
CA ILE A 55 22.25 19.52 -16.09
C ILE A 55 23.11 18.89 -17.19
N GLY A 56 24.23 18.33 -16.76
CA GLY A 56 25.24 17.72 -17.60
C GLY A 56 24.75 16.50 -18.38
N GLU A 57 25.45 16.34 -19.50
CA GLU A 57 25.54 15.19 -20.40
C GLU A 57 25.19 13.84 -19.78
N TRP A 58 24.11 13.24 -20.27
CA TRP A 58 24.01 11.79 -20.36
C TRP A 58 24.38 11.37 -21.78
N GLY A 59 25.61 10.86 -21.90
CA GLY A 59 26.12 10.26 -23.13
C GLY A 59 25.25 9.09 -23.57
N SER A 60 24.65 9.24 -24.74
CA SER A 60 24.04 8.16 -25.50
C SER A 60 24.67 8.14 -26.88
N ASN A 61 25.43 7.07 -27.10
CA ASN A 61 26.18 6.71 -28.29
C ASN A 61 25.54 7.11 -29.63
N GLY A 62 26.40 7.57 -30.52
CA GLY A 62 26.08 7.76 -31.92
C GLY A 62 25.69 6.47 -32.61
N ARG A 63 24.81 6.62 -33.61
CA ARG A 63 24.93 6.02 -34.94
C ARG A 63 23.80 6.50 -35.84
N HIS A 64 24.20 7.01 -37.01
CA HIS A 64 23.45 7.11 -38.27
C HIS A 64 22.08 7.81 -38.19
N SER A 65 21.90 8.97 -38.83
CA SER A 65 21.60 8.97 -40.26
C SER A 65 21.88 10.33 -40.90
N ARG A 66 22.85 10.35 -41.82
CA ARG A 66 22.94 11.35 -42.89
C ARG A 66 21.82 11.07 -43.88
N ALA A 67 20.82 11.95 -43.98
CA ALA A 67 20.08 12.21 -45.21
C ALA A 67 19.22 13.47 -45.03
N ALA A 68 18.94 14.16 -46.14
CA ALA A 68 18.07 15.33 -46.26
C ALA A 68 18.67 16.71 -45.94
N ARG A 69 19.83 17.00 -46.55
CA ARG A 69 20.11 18.35 -47.07
C ARG A 69 19.48 18.50 -48.46
N ARG A 70 18.36 19.20 -48.55
CA ARG A 70 17.85 20.03 -49.67
C ARG A 70 16.33 19.94 -49.72
N GLN A 71 15.67 21.01 -49.28
CA GLN A 71 14.65 21.72 -50.06
C GLN A 71 14.16 22.92 -49.23
N ARG A 72 14.85 24.05 -49.41
CA ARG A 72 14.21 25.37 -49.34
C ARG A 72 14.24 25.92 -50.76
N SER A 73 13.11 25.80 -51.43
CA SER A 73 12.74 26.64 -52.56
C SER A 73 11.30 27.07 -52.30
N ALA A 74 11.12 28.37 -52.15
CA ALA A 74 9.85 29.01 -51.87
C ALA A 74 8.83 28.73 -52.97
N SER A 75 7.60 28.42 -52.58
CA SER A 75 6.42 28.84 -53.32
C SER A 75 5.51 29.61 -52.37
N THR A 76 5.46 30.90 -52.65
CA THR A 76 4.59 31.93 -52.10
C THR A 76 3.14 31.57 -52.41
N GLY A 77 2.28 31.48 -51.40
CA GLY A 77 0.82 31.46 -51.59
C GLY A 77 0.05 30.26 -51.00
N SER A 78 0.07 30.06 -49.67
CA SER A 78 -0.98 29.25 -48.98
C SER A 78 -1.01 29.43 -47.45
N GLY A 79 -0.73 30.65 -46.96
CA GLY A 79 -0.65 30.91 -45.50
C GLY A 79 -1.97 30.75 -44.72
N ARG A 80 -3.12 30.76 -45.41
CA ARG A 80 -4.45 30.70 -44.77
C ARG A 80 -5.04 29.28 -44.65
N ARG A 81 -4.51 28.29 -45.39
CA ARG A 81 -5.03 26.90 -45.35
C ARG A 81 -4.26 26.03 -44.36
N ALA A 82 -2.94 26.24 -44.23
CA ALA A 82 -2.11 25.55 -43.24
C ALA A 82 -2.43 25.97 -41.79
N SER A 83 -2.76 27.25 -41.56
CA SER A 83 -3.15 27.77 -40.24
C SER A 83 -4.54 27.29 -39.79
N ARG A 84 -5.50 27.13 -40.71
CA ARG A 84 -6.80 26.51 -40.40
C ARG A 84 -6.70 25.02 -40.09
N SER A 85 -5.81 24.29 -40.78
CA SER A 85 -5.59 22.87 -40.49
C SER A 85 -4.92 22.67 -39.13
N ALA A 86 -3.88 23.45 -38.81
CA ALA A 86 -3.22 23.39 -37.50
C ALA A 86 -4.15 23.80 -36.33
N ALA A 87 -5.01 24.81 -36.54
CA ALA A 87 -6.01 25.24 -35.55
C ALA A 87 -7.11 24.19 -35.30
N ALA A 88 -7.38 23.30 -36.25
CA ALA A 88 -8.27 22.16 -36.05
C ALA A 88 -7.56 20.94 -35.41
N THR A 89 -6.25 20.81 -35.61
CA THR A 89 -5.44 19.72 -35.04
C THR A 89 -5.10 19.96 -33.55
N LEU A 90 -4.87 21.20 -33.12
CA LEU A 90 -4.60 21.55 -31.72
C LEU A 90 -5.70 21.12 -30.72
N PRO A 91 -7.01 21.38 -30.96
CA PRO A 91 -8.07 20.90 -30.07
C PRO A 91 -8.24 19.38 -30.15
N ALA A 92 -7.95 18.74 -31.29
CA ALA A 92 -7.99 17.28 -31.40
C ALA A 92 -6.85 16.59 -30.62
N LEU A 93 -5.65 17.19 -30.60
CA LEU A 93 -4.51 16.73 -29.80
C LEU A 93 -4.77 16.96 -28.30
N ALA A 94 -5.24 18.15 -27.91
CA ALA A 94 -5.62 18.43 -26.52
C ALA A 94 -6.76 17.52 -26.01
N HIS A 95 -7.70 17.16 -26.90
CA HIS A 95 -8.77 16.22 -26.56
C HIS A 95 -8.26 14.77 -26.45
N ALA A 96 -7.31 14.36 -27.29
CA ALA A 96 -6.65 13.06 -27.18
C ALA A 96 -5.85 12.93 -25.88
N ASP A 97 -5.09 13.97 -25.50
CA ASP A 97 -4.34 14.04 -24.26
C ASP A 97 -5.28 13.98 -23.04
N ALA A 98 -6.38 14.73 -23.04
CA ALA A 98 -7.38 14.71 -21.96
C ALA A 98 -8.11 13.35 -21.85
N LEU A 99 -8.39 12.68 -22.97
CA LEU A 99 -8.98 11.34 -22.97
C LEU A 99 -8.00 10.29 -22.42
N ASP A 100 -6.72 10.43 -22.70
CA ASP A 100 -5.69 9.54 -22.16
C ASP A 100 -5.45 9.80 -20.67
N GLU A 101 -5.54 11.04 -20.19
CA GLU A 101 -5.57 11.35 -18.76
C GLU A 101 -6.79 10.75 -18.06
N LEU A 102 -7.99 10.83 -18.66
CA LEU A 102 -9.20 10.19 -18.11
C LEU A 102 -9.10 8.67 -18.11
N ARG A 103 -8.51 8.06 -19.15
CA ARG A 103 -8.21 6.61 -19.17
C ARG A 103 -7.18 6.26 -18.12
N PHE A 104 -6.14 7.07 -17.94
CA PHE A 104 -5.16 6.88 -16.89
C PHE A 104 -5.80 6.96 -15.50
N ILE A 105 -6.62 7.97 -15.23
CA ILE A 105 -7.37 8.10 -13.96
C ILE A 105 -8.32 6.91 -13.78
N ARG A 106 -9.09 6.53 -14.80
CA ARG A 106 -10.00 5.37 -14.73
C ARG A 106 -9.23 4.08 -14.47
N ASN A 107 -8.17 3.80 -15.23
CA ASN A 107 -7.34 2.62 -15.06
C ASN A 107 -6.64 2.63 -13.68
N THR A 108 -6.25 3.81 -13.19
CA THR A 108 -5.66 3.99 -11.85
C THR A 108 -6.69 3.75 -10.75
N MET A 109 -7.94 4.21 -10.93
CA MET A 109 -9.05 3.95 -10.01
C MET A 109 -9.49 2.48 -10.04
N GLU A 110 -9.57 1.87 -11.21
CA GLU A 110 -9.86 0.43 -11.40
C GLU A 110 -8.77 -0.45 -10.77
N ALA A 111 -7.50 -0.05 -10.90
CA ALA A 111 -6.36 -0.72 -10.27
C ALA A 111 -6.30 -0.50 -8.75
N ALA A 112 -6.69 0.68 -8.26
CA ALA A 112 -6.69 1.01 -6.84
C ALA A 112 -7.85 0.38 -6.06
N GLY A 113 -8.99 0.12 -6.70
CA GLY A 113 -10.21 -0.37 -6.05
C GLY A 113 -10.28 -1.88 -5.81
N SER A 114 -9.48 -2.69 -6.50
CA SER A 114 -9.67 -4.15 -6.56
C SER A 114 -8.46 -5.01 -6.17
N PHE A 115 -7.27 -4.42 -6.04
CA PHE A 115 -6.06 -5.22 -5.79
C PHE A 115 -5.80 -5.47 -4.31
N THR A 116 -6.30 -6.60 -3.82
CA THR A 116 -5.59 -7.31 -2.76
C THR A 116 -4.46 -8.10 -3.41
N SER A 117 -3.22 -7.63 -3.22
CA SER A 117 -1.98 -8.36 -3.51
C SER A 117 -1.97 -9.80 -2.97
N VAL A 118 -2.79 -10.06 -1.95
CA VAL A 118 -2.88 -11.34 -1.27
C VAL A 118 -3.81 -12.30 -2.03
N PRO A 119 -3.33 -13.49 -2.44
CA PRO A 119 -4.14 -14.53 -3.06
C PRO A 119 -5.01 -15.23 -2.00
N GLY A 120 -6.26 -14.79 -1.86
CA GLY A 120 -7.17 -15.23 -0.78
C GLY A 120 -7.35 -16.75 -0.69
N TRP A 121 -7.51 -17.44 -1.82
CA TRP A 121 -7.63 -18.91 -1.83
C TRP A 121 -6.37 -19.60 -1.34
N ALA A 122 -5.18 -19.10 -1.70
CA ALA A 122 -3.93 -19.67 -1.22
C ALA A 122 -3.78 -19.46 0.28
N THR A 123 -4.13 -18.27 0.80
CA THR A 123 -4.18 -18.03 2.25
C THR A 123 -5.16 -18.97 2.95
N ALA A 124 -6.30 -19.28 2.32
CA ALA A 124 -7.27 -20.21 2.88
C ALA A 124 -6.71 -21.64 2.97
N TRP A 125 -6.03 -22.11 1.92
CA TRP A 125 -5.37 -23.42 1.90
C TRP A 125 -4.24 -23.51 2.92
N ILE A 126 -3.43 -22.46 3.06
CA ILE A 126 -2.38 -22.37 4.09
C ILE A 126 -3.00 -22.47 5.50
N GLY A 127 -4.14 -21.81 5.74
CA GLY A 127 -4.85 -21.97 7.01
C GLY A 127 -5.34 -23.40 7.23
N ALA A 128 -5.91 -24.03 6.20
CA ALA A 128 -6.36 -25.42 6.32
C ALA A 128 -5.20 -26.39 6.59
N SER A 129 -4.04 -26.23 5.93
CA SER A 129 -2.85 -27.06 6.19
C SER A 129 -2.29 -26.83 7.58
N ALA A 130 -2.29 -25.60 8.09
CA ALA A 130 -1.86 -25.31 9.45
C ALA A 130 -2.72 -26.02 10.53
N ILE A 131 -4.03 -26.21 10.29
CA ILE A 131 -4.89 -27.01 11.18
C ILE A 131 -4.46 -28.47 11.17
N VAL A 132 -4.19 -29.03 9.99
CA VAL A 132 -3.69 -30.42 9.86
C VAL A 132 -2.35 -30.55 10.58
N THR A 133 -1.44 -29.58 10.39
CA THR A 133 -0.15 -29.55 11.06
C THR A 133 -0.30 -29.47 12.57
N ALA A 134 -1.24 -28.68 13.11
CA ALA A 134 -1.50 -28.64 14.55
C ALA A 134 -1.95 -30.01 15.10
N LEU A 135 -2.78 -30.75 14.37
CA LEU A 135 -3.16 -32.12 14.75
C LEU A 135 -1.95 -33.06 14.75
N VAL A 136 -1.11 -33.00 13.70
CA VAL A 136 0.11 -33.82 13.59
C VAL A 136 1.13 -33.46 14.68
N ALA A 137 1.29 -32.17 14.98
CA ALA A 137 2.20 -31.64 15.98
C ALA A 137 1.78 -32.04 17.40
N SER A 138 0.48 -31.99 17.70
CA SER A 138 -0.06 -32.40 19.01
C SER A 138 0.18 -33.88 19.34
N ALA A 139 0.38 -34.71 18.32
CA ALA A 139 0.71 -36.12 18.47
C ALA A 139 2.22 -36.39 18.60
N GLN A 140 3.08 -35.37 18.52
CA GLN A 140 4.53 -35.56 18.59
C GLN A 140 5.01 -35.70 20.04
N PRO A 141 5.82 -36.73 20.35
CA PRO A 141 6.31 -36.99 21.71
C PRO A 141 7.47 -36.08 22.12
N THR A 142 8.14 -35.41 21.17
CA THR A 142 9.33 -34.59 21.44
C THR A 142 9.17 -33.19 20.86
N SER A 143 9.73 -32.20 21.57
CA SER A 143 9.76 -30.80 21.15
C SER A 143 10.44 -30.60 19.79
N ASP A 144 11.44 -31.42 19.46
CA ASP A 144 12.16 -31.33 18.18
C ASP A 144 11.27 -31.78 17.01
N ARG A 145 10.51 -32.87 17.18
CA ARG A 145 9.57 -33.34 16.15
C ARG A 145 8.39 -32.40 16.00
N TRP A 146 7.90 -31.87 17.12
CA TRP A 146 6.89 -30.82 17.14
C TRP A 146 7.35 -29.59 16.34
N LEU A 147 8.57 -29.10 16.62
CA LEU A 147 9.17 -27.97 15.92
C LEU A 147 9.38 -28.27 14.44
N ALA A 148 9.90 -29.46 14.11
CA ALA A 148 10.11 -29.86 12.72
C ALA A 148 8.80 -29.86 11.91
N ALA A 149 7.70 -30.35 12.47
CA ALA A 149 6.39 -30.32 11.81
C ALA A 149 5.96 -28.89 11.46
N TRP A 150 6.09 -27.96 12.41
CA TRP A 150 5.77 -26.55 12.20
C TRP A 150 6.72 -25.84 11.23
N LEU A 151 8.01 -26.16 11.23
CA LEU A 151 8.97 -25.60 10.27
C LEU A 151 8.74 -26.11 8.84
N ILE A 152 8.35 -27.38 8.69
CA ILE A 152 7.94 -27.94 7.39
C ILE A 152 6.71 -27.20 6.89
N GLU A 153 5.68 -27.04 7.72
CA GLU A 153 4.47 -26.29 7.38
C GLU A 153 4.78 -24.84 7.01
N ALA A 154 5.60 -24.13 7.81
CA ALA A 154 5.97 -22.75 7.52
C ALA A 154 6.68 -22.61 6.17
N THR A 155 7.55 -23.58 5.84
CA THR A 155 8.24 -23.62 4.54
C THR A 155 7.26 -23.88 3.40
N LEU A 156 6.37 -24.87 3.54
CA LEU A 156 5.33 -25.18 2.55
C LEU A 156 4.40 -23.99 2.34
N ALA A 157 3.92 -23.38 3.42
CA ALA A 157 3.07 -22.18 3.39
C ALA A 157 3.77 -21.00 2.70
N GLY A 158 5.06 -20.78 2.99
CA GLY A 158 5.88 -19.77 2.32
C GLY A 158 5.98 -19.99 0.81
N VAL A 159 6.28 -21.23 0.39
CA VAL A 159 6.34 -21.61 -1.03
C VAL A 159 4.99 -21.40 -1.72
N VAL A 160 3.90 -21.89 -1.12
CA VAL A 160 2.54 -21.71 -1.65
C VAL A 160 2.18 -20.23 -1.78
N GLY A 161 2.49 -19.42 -0.77
CA GLY A 161 2.26 -17.98 -0.78
C GLY A 161 3.00 -17.27 -1.92
N VAL A 162 4.30 -17.53 -2.08
CA VAL A 162 5.13 -16.95 -3.15
C VAL A 162 4.62 -17.38 -4.53
N LEU A 163 4.34 -18.67 -4.73
CA LEU A 163 3.83 -19.19 -6.00
C LEU A 163 2.46 -18.61 -6.34
N ALA A 164 1.58 -18.46 -5.35
CA ALA A 164 0.26 -17.90 -5.55
C ALA A 164 0.32 -16.41 -5.92
N VAL A 165 1.18 -15.62 -5.26
CA VAL A 165 1.43 -14.21 -5.65
C VAL A 165 1.99 -14.14 -7.07
N ALA A 166 2.96 -14.99 -7.41
CA ALA A 166 3.56 -15.03 -8.75
C ALA A 166 2.55 -15.47 -9.82
N ARG A 167 1.62 -16.38 -9.51
CA ARG A 167 0.55 -16.83 -10.42
C ARG A 167 -0.51 -15.75 -10.59
N LYS A 168 -0.90 -15.07 -9.51
CA LYS A 168 -1.86 -13.96 -9.55
C LYS A 168 -1.33 -12.79 -10.37
N ALA A 169 -0.09 -12.37 -10.13
CA ALA A 169 0.57 -11.30 -10.90
C ALA A 169 0.63 -11.62 -12.41
N ARG A 170 1.00 -12.86 -12.78
CA ARG A 170 1.01 -13.32 -14.18
C ARG A 170 -0.38 -13.27 -14.82
N ARG A 171 -1.43 -13.68 -14.09
CA ARG A 171 -2.82 -13.67 -14.61
C ARG A 171 -3.36 -12.27 -14.82
N THR A 172 -2.93 -11.30 -14.01
CA THR A 172 -3.44 -9.93 -14.09
C THR A 172 -2.58 -9.01 -14.95
N GLY A 173 -1.56 -9.54 -15.63
CA GLY A 173 -0.67 -8.75 -16.49
C GLY A 173 0.18 -7.71 -15.74
N LEU A 174 0.24 -7.80 -14.40
CA LEU A 174 1.02 -6.89 -13.57
C LEU A 174 2.35 -7.53 -13.23
N ALA A 175 3.42 -6.73 -13.20
CA ALA A 175 4.72 -7.22 -12.77
C ALA A 175 4.62 -7.81 -11.35
N VAL A 176 5.25 -8.96 -11.10
CA VAL A 176 5.39 -9.54 -9.75
C VAL A 176 6.06 -8.54 -8.80
N THR A 177 6.88 -7.65 -9.36
CA THR A 177 7.59 -6.53 -8.73
C THR A 177 6.81 -5.22 -8.69
N ALA A 178 5.52 -5.20 -9.07
CA ALA A 178 4.67 -4.02 -8.98
C ALA A 178 4.70 -3.44 -7.55
N GLY A 179 4.61 -2.10 -7.46
CA GLY A 179 4.84 -1.32 -6.23
C GLY A 179 4.25 -1.91 -4.94
N PRO A 180 2.98 -2.35 -4.91
CA PRO A 180 2.36 -2.90 -3.70
C PRO A 180 3.00 -4.19 -3.18
N ASN A 181 3.32 -5.16 -4.06
CA ASN A 181 3.88 -6.46 -3.65
C ASN A 181 5.31 -6.31 -3.13
N ARG A 182 6.11 -5.49 -3.79
CA ARG A 182 7.50 -5.21 -3.37
C ARG A 182 7.54 -4.50 -2.02
N ARG A 183 6.63 -3.55 -1.79
CA ARG A 183 6.48 -2.87 -0.49
C ARG A 183 6.07 -3.85 0.61
N PHE A 184 5.11 -4.73 0.34
CA PHE A 184 4.73 -5.79 1.28
C PHE A 184 5.93 -6.66 1.65
N ALA A 185 6.66 -7.17 0.65
CA ALA A 185 7.83 -8.01 0.88
C ALA A 185 8.92 -7.27 1.69
N SER A 186 9.23 -6.01 1.36
CA SER A 186 10.24 -5.25 2.10
C SER A 186 9.90 -5.03 3.58
N SER A 187 8.62 -4.97 3.92
CA SER A 187 8.17 -4.81 5.31
C SER A 187 7.94 -6.14 6.03
N PHE A 188 7.59 -7.21 5.30
CA PHE A 188 7.34 -8.53 5.86
C PHE A 188 8.63 -9.31 6.16
N THR A 189 9.63 -9.22 5.27
CA THR A 189 10.88 -9.97 5.38
C THR A 189 11.63 -9.72 6.69
N PRO A 190 11.83 -8.47 7.17
CA PRO A 190 12.51 -8.23 8.44
C PRO A 190 11.85 -8.95 9.62
N ALA A 191 10.52 -8.93 9.69
CA ALA A 191 9.78 -9.61 10.76
C ALA A 191 9.95 -11.13 10.72
N MET A 192 9.98 -11.74 9.52
CA MET A 192 10.23 -13.17 9.35
C MET A 192 11.66 -13.56 9.72
N VAL A 193 12.65 -12.75 9.33
CA VAL A 193 14.05 -12.97 9.72
C VAL A 193 14.19 -12.90 11.23
N SER A 194 13.59 -11.89 11.89
CA SER A 194 13.56 -11.80 13.35
C SER A 194 12.89 -13.01 13.99
N GLY A 195 11.75 -13.47 13.47
CA GLY A 195 11.07 -14.68 13.96
C GLY A 195 11.91 -15.94 13.82
N ALA A 196 12.63 -16.11 12.71
CA ALA A 196 13.53 -17.24 12.49
C ALA A 196 14.72 -17.23 13.46
N ILE A 197 15.36 -16.06 13.66
CA ILE A 197 16.44 -15.89 14.62
C ILE A 197 15.96 -16.21 16.04
N LEU A 198 14.82 -15.65 16.46
CA LEU A 198 14.24 -15.94 17.77
C LEU A 198 13.89 -17.41 17.94
N THR A 199 13.42 -18.07 16.87
CA THR A 199 13.13 -19.51 16.90
C THR A 199 14.39 -20.32 17.20
N ALA A 200 15.50 -20.01 16.51
CA ALA A 200 16.78 -20.69 16.74
C ALA A 200 17.31 -20.48 18.17
N VAL A 201 17.25 -19.24 18.68
CA VAL A 201 17.71 -18.90 20.03
C VAL A 201 16.85 -19.59 21.09
N LEU A 202 15.53 -19.52 20.97
CA LEU A 202 14.61 -20.15 21.94
C LEU A 202 14.74 -21.66 21.94
N TRP A 203 14.90 -22.28 20.76
CA TRP A 203 15.13 -23.72 20.66
C TRP A 203 16.44 -24.13 21.33
N TRP A 204 17.55 -23.42 21.08
CA TRP A 204 18.83 -23.71 21.73
C TRP A 204 18.71 -23.66 23.26
N HIS A 205 18.01 -22.68 23.81
CA HIS A 205 17.82 -22.57 25.26
C HIS A 205 16.72 -23.49 25.84
N GLY A 206 16.11 -24.37 25.03
CA GLY A 206 15.01 -25.25 25.47
C GLY A 206 13.70 -24.51 25.81
N LEU A 207 13.59 -23.24 25.39
CA LEU A 207 12.47 -22.33 25.66
C LEU A 207 11.37 -22.48 24.60
N THR A 208 11.08 -23.71 24.17
CA THR A 208 10.15 -23.99 23.06
C THR A 208 8.71 -23.60 23.38
N ALA A 209 8.34 -23.51 24.67
CA ALA A 209 7.02 -23.05 25.12
C ALA A 209 6.68 -21.62 24.67
N PHE A 210 7.67 -20.77 24.38
CA PHE A 210 7.45 -19.39 23.95
C PHE A 210 7.28 -19.26 22.43
N LEU A 211 7.62 -20.30 21.66
CA LEU A 211 7.57 -20.27 20.18
C LEU A 211 6.20 -19.92 19.61
N PRO A 212 5.06 -20.45 20.13
CA PRO A 212 3.75 -20.11 19.59
C PRO A 212 3.46 -18.61 19.60
N GLY A 213 3.70 -17.95 20.74
CA GLY A 213 3.51 -16.51 20.88
C GLY A 213 4.47 -15.73 20.00
N THR A 214 5.75 -16.12 19.97
CA THR A 214 6.77 -15.49 19.11
C THR A 214 6.40 -15.55 17.63
N TRP A 215 5.94 -16.70 17.15
CA TRP A 215 5.55 -16.87 15.75
C TRP A 215 4.34 -16.03 15.37
N LEU A 216 3.29 -16.04 16.19
CA LEU A 216 2.10 -15.23 15.95
C LEU A 216 2.39 -13.73 15.99
N LEU A 217 3.26 -13.28 16.91
CA LEU A 217 3.70 -11.88 16.96
C LEU A 217 4.56 -11.50 15.76
N ALA A 218 5.56 -12.32 15.39
CA ALA A 218 6.44 -12.03 14.26
C ALA A 218 5.65 -11.98 12.95
N PHE A 219 4.76 -12.95 12.74
CA PHE A 219 3.89 -13.00 11.57
C PHE A 219 2.87 -11.87 11.57
N GLY A 220 2.20 -11.61 12.70
CA GLY A 220 1.28 -10.47 12.86
C GLY A 220 1.95 -9.13 12.57
N THR A 221 3.20 -8.95 13.02
CA THR A 221 4.05 -7.78 12.74
C THR A 221 4.34 -7.63 11.26
N GLY A 222 4.82 -8.70 10.61
CA GLY A 222 5.05 -8.69 9.18
C GLY A 222 3.79 -8.34 8.38
N VAL A 223 2.66 -8.98 8.70
CA VAL A 223 1.38 -8.76 8.02
C VAL A 223 0.87 -7.34 8.24
N THR A 224 0.97 -6.81 9.45
CA THR A 224 0.51 -5.44 9.77
C THR A 224 1.38 -4.41 9.05
N ALA A 225 2.71 -4.59 9.04
CA ALA A 225 3.65 -3.70 8.38
C ALA A 225 3.50 -3.74 6.85
N GLY A 226 3.43 -4.93 6.24
CA GLY A 226 3.15 -5.07 4.81
C GLY A 226 1.74 -4.61 4.43
N GLY A 227 0.79 -4.77 5.35
CA GLY A 227 -0.59 -4.32 5.25
C GLY A 227 -0.78 -2.81 5.41
N ALA A 228 0.24 -2.06 5.84
CA ALA A 228 0.17 -0.61 6.02
C ALA A 228 -0.23 0.11 4.72
N SER A 229 0.23 -0.40 3.57
CA SER A 229 -0.12 0.07 2.23
C SER A 229 -1.30 -0.68 1.60
N SER A 230 -1.91 -1.64 2.31
CA SER A 230 -2.98 -2.51 1.80
C SER A 230 -4.36 -2.13 2.35
N VAL A 231 -5.39 -2.79 1.82
CA VAL A 231 -6.79 -2.65 2.27
C VAL A 231 -6.94 -2.97 3.77
N ARG A 232 -7.90 -2.28 4.42
CA ARG A 232 -8.19 -2.39 5.86
C ARG A 232 -8.29 -3.84 6.38
N PRO A 233 -8.88 -4.82 5.66
CA PRO A 233 -8.95 -6.20 6.13
C PRO A 233 -7.59 -6.84 6.48
N VAL A 234 -6.54 -6.59 5.70
CA VAL A 234 -5.22 -7.23 5.90
C VAL A 234 -4.58 -6.76 7.22
N ARG A 235 -4.71 -5.46 7.54
CA ARG A 235 -4.22 -4.93 8.83
C ARG A 235 -4.95 -5.51 10.02
N VAL A 236 -6.25 -5.73 9.90
CA VAL A 236 -7.05 -6.35 10.98
C VAL A 236 -6.54 -7.77 11.26
N VAL A 237 -6.23 -8.57 10.23
CA VAL A 237 -5.64 -9.91 10.43
C VAL A 237 -4.36 -9.84 11.24
N GLY A 238 -3.43 -8.95 10.85
CA GLY A 238 -2.15 -8.81 11.53
C GLY A 238 -2.30 -8.40 13.00
N ILE A 239 -3.18 -7.44 13.31
CA ILE A 239 -3.46 -7.00 14.68
C ILE A 239 -4.11 -8.13 15.49
N THR A 240 -5.06 -8.87 14.92
CA THR A 240 -5.69 -10.01 15.61
C THR A 240 -4.67 -11.12 15.90
N LEU A 241 -3.75 -11.40 14.98
CA LEU A 241 -2.65 -12.34 15.20
C LEU A 241 -1.69 -11.86 16.29
N MET A 242 -1.39 -10.56 16.34
CA MET A 242 -0.59 -10.00 17.42
C MET A 242 -1.27 -10.16 18.78
N ALA A 243 -2.57 -9.84 18.87
CA ALA A 243 -3.34 -9.98 20.10
C ALA A 243 -3.38 -11.45 20.58
N LEU A 244 -3.59 -12.39 19.64
CA LEU A 244 -3.55 -13.81 19.94
C LEU A 244 -2.15 -14.28 20.36
N GLY A 245 -1.09 -13.78 19.71
CA GLY A 245 0.30 -14.08 20.07
C GLY A 245 0.70 -13.55 21.45
N ALA A 246 0.21 -12.37 21.83
CA ALA A 246 0.38 -11.84 23.19
C ALA A 246 -0.34 -12.72 24.22
N LEU A 247 -1.57 -13.16 23.91
CA LEU A 247 -2.34 -14.06 24.77
C LEU A 247 -1.64 -15.43 24.91
N ALA A 248 -0.97 -15.92 23.86
CA ALA A 248 -0.27 -17.20 23.86
C ALA A 248 0.78 -17.33 24.97
N PHE A 249 1.38 -16.23 25.42
CA PHE A 249 2.37 -16.25 26.51
C PHE A 249 1.76 -16.42 27.91
N VAL A 250 0.45 -16.18 28.05
CA VAL A 250 -0.27 -16.29 29.32
C VAL A 250 -0.98 -17.64 29.43
N VAL A 251 -1.27 -18.27 28.30
CA VAL A 251 -2.01 -19.53 28.23
C VAL A 251 -1.08 -20.72 28.56
N PRO A 252 -1.57 -21.78 29.25
CA PRO A 252 -0.78 -22.96 29.52
C PRO A 252 -0.24 -23.62 28.24
N GLN A 253 0.96 -24.22 28.34
CA GLN A 253 1.65 -24.86 27.22
C GLN A 253 0.83 -25.98 26.55
N THR A 254 -0.08 -26.63 27.27
CA THR A 254 -0.99 -27.65 26.73
C THR A 254 -1.93 -27.13 25.64
N TRP A 255 -2.13 -25.81 25.56
CA TRP A 255 -2.96 -25.17 24.55
C TRP A 255 -2.15 -24.58 23.39
N ALA A 256 -0.83 -24.80 23.34
CA ALA A 256 0.05 -24.24 22.30
C ALA A 256 -0.47 -24.57 20.88
N ASP A 257 -0.78 -25.84 20.62
CA ASP A 257 -1.29 -26.27 19.32
C ASP A 257 -2.67 -25.70 19.01
N ALA A 258 -3.55 -25.55 20.01
CA ALA A 258 -4.85 -24.92 19.84
C ALA A 258 -4.72 -23.44 19.48
N VAL A 259 -3.81 -22.71 20.13
CA VAL A 259 -3.55 -21.30 19.85
C VAL A 259 -2.97 -21.12 18.44
N LEU A 260 -2.04 -21.99 18.03
CA LEU A 260 -1.51 -21.98 16.66
C LEU A 260 -2.54 -22.40 15.62
N ALA A 261 -3.40 -23.39 15.92
CA ALA A 261 -4.50 -23.80 15.06
C ALA A 261 -5.53 -22.67 14.88
N VAL A 262 -5.84 -21.90 15.92
CA VAL A 262 -6.72 -20.73 15.80
C VAL A 262 -6.03 -19.63 15.01
N GLY A 263 -4.76 -19.33 15.31
CA GLY A 263 -4.01 -18.25 14.70
C GLY A 263 -3.65 -18.49 13.23
N PHE A 264 -2.77 -19.46 12.98
CA PHE A 264 -2.36 -19.79 11.62
C PHE A 264 -3.43 -20.55 10.86
N GLY A 265 -4.27 -21.34 11.54
CA GLY A 265 -5.32 -22.08 10.88
C GLY A 265 -6.58 -21.27 10.67
N GLY A 266 -7.36 -21.08 11.74
CA GLY A 266 -8.69 -20.48 11.71
C GLY A 266 -8.71 -19.05 11.15
N LEU A 267 -7.82 -18.17 11.62
CA LEU A 267 -7.78 -16.79 11.14
C LEU A 267 -7.33 -16.73 9.67
N LEU A 268 -6.25 -17.42 9.28
CA LEU A 268 -5.81 -17.39 7.86
C LEU A 268 -6.84 -18.04 6.93
N ALA A 269 -7.46 -19.15 7.34
CA ALA A 269 -8.54 -19.79 6.60
C ALA A 269 -9.73 -18.86 6.41
N GLY A 270 -10.26 -18.31 7.51
CA GLY A 270 -11.42 -17.43 7.51
C GLY A 270 -11.19 -16.16 6.70
N PHE A 271 -10.08 -15.47 6.94
CA PHE A 271 -9.73 -14.27 6.19
C PHE A 271 -9.40 -14.57 4.73
N GLY A 272 -8.74 -15.69 4.44
CA GLY A 272 -8.47 -16.14 3.08
C GLY A 272 -9.76 -16.30 2.26
N VAL A 273 -10.77 -16.95 2.84
CA VAL A 273 -12.10 -17.10 2.21
C VAL A 273 -12.79 -15.75 2.03
N ILE A 274 -12.77 -14.87 3.04
CA ILE A 274 -13.36 -13.52 2.95
C ILE A 274 -12.70 -12.70 1.83
N ILE A 275 -11.37 -12.74 1.75
CA ILE A 275 -10.59 -12.04 0.72
C ILE A 275 -10.92 -12.62 -0.67
N ALA A 276 -10.93 -13.95 -0.81
CA ALA A 276 -11.24 -14.62 -2.07
C ALA A 276 -12.64 -14.25 -2.59
N ARG A 277 -13.63 -14.17 -1.70
CA ARG A 277 -15.02 -13.83 -2.07
C ARG A 277 -15.22 -12.35 -2.38
N ARG A 278 -14.50 -11.43 -1.72
CA ARG A 278 -14.73 -9.98 -1.84
C ARG A 278 -13.80 -9.25 -2.80
N HIS A 279 -12.60 -9.79 -3.08
CA HIS A 279 -11.55 -9.07 -3.81
C HIS A 279 -10.90 -9.88 -4.95
N GLY A 280 -11.54 -10.97 -5.39
CA GLY A 280 -11.03 -11.82 -6.48
C GLY A 280 -9.82 -12.65 -6.04
N GLY A 281 -10.07 -13.92 -5.74
CA GLY A 281 -9.03 -14.92 -5.45
C GLY A 281 -8.22 -15.31 -6.68
#